data_AF-A0A0B3AKH5-F1
#
_entry.id   AF-A0A0B3AKH5-F1
#
_cell.length_a   1.000
_cell.length_b   1.000
_cell.length_c   1.000
_cell.angle_alpha   90.00
_cell.angle_beta   90.00
_cell.angle_gamma   90.00
#
_symmetry.space_group_name_H-M   'P 1'
#
loop_
_entity.id
_entity.type
_entity.pdbx_description
1 polymer ?
#
loop_
_entity_poly.entity_id
_entity_poly.type
_entity_poly.pdbx_seq_one_letter_code
_entity_poly.pdbx_strand_id
1 'polypeptide(L)' 'MLGFINAKIISKGRYGRMREISLSLPPSLIPRIKQQLAEQLHL' A
#
# COMPACT_ATOMS: atom_id res chain seq x y z
N MET A 1 12.68 -1.65 -0.84
CA MET A 1 12.44 -0.97 0.45
C MET A 1 11.73 -1.98 1.37
N LEU A 2 12.01 -1.97 2.67
CA LEU A 2 11.54 -2.98 3.63
C LEU A 2 10.29 -2.53 4.42
N GLY A 3 9.41 -1.71 3.83
CA GLY A 3 8.21 -1.15 4.48
C GLY A 3 6.92 -1.80 4.00
N PHE A 4 5.82 -1.59 4.74
CA PHE A 4 4.47 -2.03 4.33
C PHE A 4 3.95 -1.31 3.07
N ILE A 5 4.47 -0.12 2.78
CA ILE A 5 4.20 0.61 1.54
C ILE A 5 5.52 0.70 0.77
N ASN A 6 5.48 0.24 -0.47
CA ASN A 6 6.56 0.38 -1.43
C ASN A 6 6.20 1.50 -2.40
N ALA A 7 7.18 2.36 -2.71
CA ALA A 7 7.07 3.34 -3.77
C ALA A 7 8.22 3.14 -4.75
N LYS A 8 7.90 2.95 -6.04
CA LYS A 8 8.87 2.81 -7.13
C LYS A 8 8.73 3.99 -8.08
N ILE A 9 9.81 4.71 -8.32
CA ILE A 9 9.83 5.73 -9.38
C ILE A 9 9.94 5.02 -10.73
N ILE A 10 8.98 5.26 -11.61
CA ILE A 10 8.94 4.74 -12.97
C ILE A 10 8.95 5.89 -13.97
N SER A 11 9.69 5.73 -15.07
CA SER A 11 9.59 6.65 -16.21
C SER A 11 8.42 6.24 -17.10
N LYS A 12 7.65 7.23 -17.55
CA LYS A 12 6.59 7.10 -18.55
C LYS A 12 6.98 7.79 -19.87
N GLY A 13 8.27 7.96 -20.15
CA GLY A 13 8.76 8.60 -21.36
C GLY A 13 8.35 10.07 -21.45
N ARG A 14 7.68 10.48 -22.55
CA ARG A 14 7.20 11.86 -22.78
C ARG A 14 6.22 12.34 -21.70
N TYR A 15 5.57 11.42 -20.99
CA TYR A 15 4.65 11.72 -19.90
C TYR A 15 5.34 11.92 -18.53
N GLY A 16 6.68 11.91 -18.50
CA GLY A 16 7.47 12.23 -17.30
C GLY A 16 7.76 11.03 -16.40
N ARG A 17 7.82 11.27 -15.09
CA ARG A 17 8.08 10.25 -14.06
C ARG A 17 6.92 10.19 -13.08
N MET A 18 6.57 8.98 -12.68
CA MET A 18 5.50 8.70 -11.72
C MET A 18 6.06 7.85 -10.58
N ARG A 19 5.46 7.95 -9.40
CA ARG A 19 5.64 6.98 -8.32
C ARG A 19 4.51 5.95 -8.39
N GLU A 20 4.87 4.71 -8.66
CA GLU A 20 3.98 3.58 -8.43
C GLU A 20 4.03 3.24 -6.95
N ILE A 21 2.88 3.29 -6.27
CA ILE A 21 2.76 3.01 -4.84
C ILE A 21 2.02 1.68 -4.70
N SER A 22 2.61 0.73 -4.01
CA SER A 22 2.05 -0.59 -3.75
C SER A 22 2.14 -0.96 -2.28
N LEU A 23 1.21 -1.78 -1.83
CA LEU A 23 1.21 -2.32 -0.47
C LEU A 23 1.95 -3.66 -0.46
N SER A 24 2.96 -3.79 0.39
CA SER A 24 3.81 -4.97 0.57
C SER A 24 3.16 -6.06 1.43
N LEU A 25 1.84 -6.06 1.55
CA LEU A 25 1.09 -6.96 2.42
C LEU A 25 0.36 -8.02 1.59
N PRO A 26 0.35 -9.29 2.02
CA PRO A 26 -0.55 -10.30 1.49
C PRO A 26 -2.01 -9.79 1.46
N PRO A 27 -2.73 -9.89 0.32
CA PRO A 27 -4.12 -9.43 0.22
C PRO A 27 -5.06 -10.09 1.25
N SER A 28 -4.74 -11.33 1.66
CA SER A 28 -5.48 -12.07 2.68
C SER A 28 -5.42 -11.46 4.08
N LEU A 29 -4.42 -10.62 4.38
CA LEU A 29 -4.31 -9.94 5.68
C LEU A 29 -5.15 -8.65 5.77
N ILE A 30 -5.48 -8.04 4.63
CA ILE A 30 -6.25 -6.80 4.57
C ILE A 30 -7.59 -6.88 5.35
N PRO A 31 -8.45 -7.91 5.17
CA PRO A 31 -9.72 -7.98 5.90
C PRO A 31 -9.53 -8.10 7.41
N ARG A 32 -8.54 -8.89 7.87
CA ARG A 32 -8.24 -9.04 9.30
C ARG A 32 -7.75 -7.74 9.92
N ILE A 33 -6.83 -7.04 9.24
CA ILE A 33 -6.31 -5.75 9.71
C ILE A 33 -7.44 -4.72 9.80
N LYS A 34 -8.34 -4.68 8.81
CA LYS A 34 -9.51 -3.78 8.83
C LYS A 34 -10.45 -4.08 9.99
N GLN A 35 -10.73 -5.36 10.25
CA GLN A 35 -11.57 -5.77 11.37
C GLN A 35 -10.95 -5.36 12.70
N GLN A 36 -9.67 -5.65 12.92
CA GLN A 36 -8.98 -5.25 14.15
C GLN A 36 -8.94 -3.72 14.34
N LEU A 37 -8.73 -2.97 13.26
CA LEU A 37 -8.79 -1.50 13.31
C LEU A 37 -10.18 -0.99 13.69
N ALA A 38 -11.24 -1.55 13.13
CA ALA A 38 -12.61 -1.17 13.46
C ALA A 38 -12.92 -1.45 14.94
N GLU A 39 -12.57 -2.64 15.42
CA GLU A 39 -12.75 -3.04 16.82
C GLU A 39 -11.98 -2.14 17.79
N GLN A 40 -10.73 -1.80 17.48
CA GLN A 40 -9.88 -0.98 18.34
C GLN A 40 -10.19 0.51 18.29
N LEU A 41 -10.70 1.01 17.15
CA LEU A 41 -11.04 2.42 16.98
C LEU A 41 -12.52 2.71 17.28
N HIS A 42 -13.29 1.71 17.71
CA HIS A 42 -14.74 1.80 17.93
C HIS A 42 -15.49 2.34 16.70
N LEU A 43 -15.07 1.91 15.50
CA LEU A 43 -15.65 2.28 14.20
C LEU A 43 -16.57 1.20 13.65
#